data_AF-L5L7L6-F1
#
_entry.id   AF-L5L7L6-F1
#
_cell.length_a   1.000
_cell.length_b   1.000
_cell.length_c   1.000
_cell.angle_alpha   90.00
_cell.angle_beta   90.00
_cell.angle_gamma   90.00
#
_symmetry.space_group_name_H-M   'P 1'
#
loop_
_entity.id
_entity.type
_entity.pdbx_description
1 polymer ?
#
loop_
_entity_poly.entity_id
_entity_poly.type
_entity_poly.pdbx_seq_one_letter_code
_entity_poly.pdbx_strand_id
1 'polypeptide(L)'
;MSPSRYFSGGESDTGSSAESSPFGSPLLSRSMSLLKGFAQDSQAKYEAAQARLRVRLLAAEGLYDRLCDARSINCCVGLCLVPGKLQKQRSTIIKNSRHPVFNEDFFFDGLGPASVRKLALRIKVVNKGSSLKRDTLLGEKELPLTSLLPFL
;
A
#
# COMPACT_ATOMS: atom_id res chain seq x y z
N MET A 1 4.16 9.66 75.70
CA MET A 1 3.75 8.25 75.86
C MET A 1 2.76 7.91 74.76
N SER A 2 3.00 6.77 74.10
CA SER A 2 2.33 6.28 72.87
C SER A 2 0.84 5.98 73.00
N PRO A 3 0.15 5.83 71.86
CA PRO A 3 -0.62 4.61 71.60
C PRO A 3 -0.25 4.04 70.21
N SER A 4 0.30 2.83 70.16
CA SER A 4 -0.43 1.55 69.96
C SER A 4 -0.75 1.27 68.49
N ARG A 5 0.02 0.33 67.95
CA ARG A 5 -0.15 -0.34 66.66
C ARG A 5 -1.44 -1.15 66.64
N TYR A 6 -2.17 -1.07 65.53
CA TYR A 6 -3.02 -2.16 65.05
C TYR A 6 -2.63 -2.49 63.60
N PHE A 7 -2.29 -3.75 63.40
CA PHE A 7 -2.09 -4.42 62.11
C PHE A 7 -3.45 -4.90 61.60
N SER A 8 -3.71 -4.69 60.31
CA SER A 8 -4.59 -5.48 59.42
C SER A 8 -4.32 -4.89 58.03
N GLY A 9 -3.78 -5.60 57.06
CA GLY A 9 -4.26 -6.87 56.50
C GLY A 9 -4.19 -6.63 55.00
N GLY A 10 -3.07 -7.02 54.39
CA GLY A 10 -2.82 -6.82 52.98
C GLY A 10 -3.20 -8.08 52.21
N GLU A 11 -4.18 -7.95 51.34
CA GLU A 11 -4.44 -8.85 50.21
C GLU A 11 -5.53 -8.18 49.37
N SER A 12 -5.27 -7.96 48.08
CA SER A 12 -6.28 -7.83 47.01
C SER A 12 -5.55 -7.62 45.68
N ASP A 13 -5.15 -8.76 45.14
CA ASP A 13 -5.23 -9.18 43.75
C ASP A 13 -5.06 -8.17 42.61
N THR A 14 -4.09 -8.56 41.77
CA THR A 14 -3.99 -8.27 40.35
C THR A 14 -5.31 -8.50 39.62
N GLY A 15 -6.00 -7.42 39.25
CA GLY A 15 -7.06 -7.42 38.24
C GLY A 15 -6.61 -6.58 37.05
N SER A 16 -5.76 -7.13 36.19
CA SER A 16 -5.48 -6.51 34.90
C SER A 16 -6.76 -6.61 34.07
N SER A 17 -7.58 -5.56 34.09
CA SER A 17 -8.73 -5.41 33.21
C SER A 17 -8.24 -5.30 31.77
N ALA A 18 -8.07 -6.45 31.11
CA ALA A 18 -8.00 -6.56 29.67
C ALA A 18 -9.41 -6.38 29.09
N GLU A 19 -10.00 -5.20 29.28
CA GLU A 19 -11.25 -4.85 28.63
C GLU A 19 -10.95 -4.26 27.26
N SER A 20 -11.13 -5.14 26.27
CA SER A 20 -11.57 -4.82 24.91
C SER A 20 -10.79 -3.72 24.18
N SER A 21 -9.62 -4.09 23.66
CA SER A 21 -9.14 -3.42 22.45
C SER A 21 -10.11 -3.75 21.29
N PRO A 22 -10.78 -2.77 20.65
CA PRO A 22 -11.47 -2.99 19.38
C PRO A 22 -10.49 -3.02 18.21
N PHE A 23 -9.19 -2.89 18.49
CA PHE A 23 -8.12 -3.29 17.58
C PHE A 23 -8.08 -4.82 17.54
N GLY A 24 -9.11 -5.41 16.92
CA GLY A 24 -8.93 -6.66 16.21
C GLY A 24 -7.85 -6.38 15.18
N SER A 25 -6.61 -6.65 15.55
CA SER A 25 -5.48 -6.77 14.66
C SER A 25 -5.69 -8.07 13.91
N PRO A 26 -6.08 -8.04 12.62
CA PRO A 26 -5.76 -9.18 11.80
C PRO A 26 -4.27 -9.01 11.51
N LEU A 27 -3.44 -9.67 12.31
CA LEU A 27 -2.19 -10.26 11.86
C LEU A 27 -2.52 -11.27 10.74
N LEU A 28 -3.13 -10.81 9.65
CA LEU A 28 -3.17 -11.56 8.42
C LEU A 28 -1.93 -11.13 7.66
N SER A 29 -0.95 -12.03 7.70
CA SER A 29 -0.19 -12.39 6.52
C SER A 29 -1.15 -12.51 5.32
N ARG A 30 -1.52 -11.39 4.70
CA ARG A 30 -2.09 -11.40 3.36
C ARG A 30 -0.89 -11.37 2.45
N SER A 31 -0.53 -12.54 1.94
CA SER A 31 0.29 -12.68 0.76
C SER A 31 -0.32 -11.78 -0.33
N MET A 32 0.26 -10.60 -0.48
CA MET A 32 -0.33 -9.55 -1.29
C MET A 32 0.00 -9.78 -2.76
N SER A 33 -0.97 -10.32 -3.51
CA SER A 33 -1.03 -10.23 -4.98
C SER A 33 -1.36 -8.78 -5.38
N LEU A 34 -0.55 -7.82 -4.93
CA LEU A 34 -0.95 -6.41 -4.78
C LEU A 34 -1.37 -5.76 -6.10
N LEU A 35 -0.83 -6.23 -7.23
CA LEU A 35 -1.21 -5.79 -8.56
C LEU A 35 -0.97 -6.94 -9.53
N LYS A 36 -2.04 -7.46 -10.12
CA LYS A 36 -1.92 -8.46 -11.18
C LYS A 36 -1.54 -7.73 -12.45
N GLY A 37 -0.28 -7.85 -12.85
CA GLY A 37 0.16 -7.38 -14.15
C GLY A 37 1.53 -6.71 -14.23
N PHE A 38 1.98 -5.99 -13.20
CA PHE A 38 3.29 -5.30 -13.31
C PHE A 38 4.45 -6.27 -13.49
N ALA A 39 4.31 -7.53 -13.05
CA ALA A 39 5.33 -8.55 -13.15
C ALA A 39 5.38 -9.30 -14.51
N GLN A 40 4.60 -8.89 -15.52
CA GLN A 40 4.75 -9.42 -16.88
C GLN A 40 5.45 -8.39 -17.76
N ASP A 41 6.49 -8.82 -18.47
CA ASP A 41 7.27 -8.04 -19.46
C ASP A 41 6.40 -7.25 -20.45
N SER A 42 5.15 -7.65 -20.66
CA SER A 42 4.20 -6.93 -21.52
C SER A 42 3.71 -5.59 -20.96
N GLN A 43 3.84 -5.35 -19.65
CA GLN A 43 3.22 -4.20 -18.99
C GLN A 43 4.17 -3.05 -18.69
N ALA A 44 5.48 -3.28 -18.65
CA ALA A 44 6.48 -2.23 -18.58
C ALA A 44 7.31 -2.23 -19.86
N LYS A 45 7.52 -1.06 -20.46
CA LYS A 45 8.34 -0.89 -21.68
C LYS A 45 9.24 0.30 -21.54
N TYR A 46 10.53 0.13 -21.83
CA TYR A 46 11.50 1.21 -21.83
C TYR A 46 11.99 1.48 -23.25
N GLU A 47 11.88 2.73 -23.68
CA GLU A 47 12.32 3.22 -24.98
C GLU A 47 13.56 4.10 -24.79
N ALA A 48 14.75 3.52 -24.95
CA ALA A 48 16.01 4.21 -24.72
C ALA A 48 16.19 5.46 -25.60
N ALA A 49 15.70 5.41 -26.85
CA ALA A 49 15.76 6.54 -27.79
C ALA A 49 14.97 7.76 -27.31
N GLN A 50 13.90 7.55 -26.53
CA GLN A 50 13.07 8.61 -25.96
C GLN A 50 13.37 8.88 -24.48
N ALA A 51 14.28 8.11 -23.87
CA ALA A 51 14.51 8.10 -22.43
C ALA A 51 13.20 7.97 -21.63
N ARG A 52 12.28 7.12 -22.10
CA ARG A 52 10.91 7.02 -21.61
C ARG A 52 10.56 5.61 -21.17
N LEU A 53 9.98 5.48 -19.99
CA LEU A 53 9.39 4.25 -19.46
C LEU A 53 7.86 4.37 -19.47
N ARG A 54 7.19 3.43 -20.14
CA ARG A 54 5.75 3.22 -20.04
C ARG A 54 5.47 2.09 -19.05
N VAL A 55 4.51 2.31 -18.15
CA VAL A 55 4.00 1.26 -17.26
C VAL A 55 2.48 1.20 -17.35
N ARG A 56 1.94 0.03 -17.67
CA ARG A 56 0.51 -0.22 -17.78
C ARG A 56 -0.04 -0.83 -16.49
N LEU A 57 -0.96 -0.13 -15.84
CA LEU A 57 -1.73 -0.61 -14.71
C LEU A 57 -3.03 -1.24 -15.20
N LEU A 58 -3.18 -2.56 -15.05
CA LEU A 58 -4.42 -3.24 -15.43
C LEU A 58 -5.46 -3.23 -14.31
N ALA A 59 -5.15 -3.90 -13.20
CA ALA A 59 -6.10 -4.11 -12.11
C ALA A 59 -5.38 -4.32 -10.78
N ALA A 60 -6.14 -4.18 -9.70
CA ALA A 60 -5.70 -4.58 -8.37
C ALA A 60 -6.66 -5.60 -7.77
N GLU A 61 -6.12 -6.66 -7.16
CA GLU A 61 -6.88 -7.79 -6.62
C GLU A 61 -6.45 -8.07 -5.18
N GLY A 62 -7.30 -8.73 -4.40
CA GLY A 62 -6.96 -9.16 -3.03
C GLY A 62 -6.76 -8.03 -2.01
N LEU A 63 -7.11 -6.78 -2.36
CA LEU A 63 -6.91 -5.59 -1.54
C LEU A 63 -7.87 -5.48 -0.35
N TYR A 64 -9.11 -5.93 -0.53
CA TYR A 64 -10.19 -5.76 0.44
C TYR A 64 -10.63 -7.11 1.02
N ASP A 65 -11.16 -7.07 2.24
CA ASP A 65 -11.88 -8.20 2.78
C ASP A 65 -13.21 -8.40 2.03
N ARG A 66 -13.70 -9.64 1.97
CA ARG A 66 -15.00 -9.95 1.35
C ARG A 66 -16.15 -9.22 2.07
N LEU A 67 -16.00 -9.01 3.39
CA LEU A 67 -17.00 -8.33 4.22
C LEU A 67 -16.96 -6.80 4.10
N CYS A 68 -15.89 -6.22 3.55
CA CYS A 68 -15.77 -4.76 3.40
C CYS A 68 -16.85 -4.22 2.46
N ASP A 69 -17.69 -3.27 2.90
CA ASP A 69 -18.74 -2.69 2.03
C ASP A 69 -18.12 -2.02 0.81
N ALA A 70 -18.49 -2.50 -0.38
CA ALA A 70 -18.01 -1.97 -1.65
C ALA A 70 -18.31 -0.47 -1.78
N ARG A 71 -19.45 0.03 -1.28
CA ARG A 71 -19.81 1.46 -1.37
C ARG A 71 -18.83 2.39 -0.66
N SER A 72 -18.03 1.85 0.25
CA SER A 72 -16.98 2.59 0.96
C SER A 72 -15.62 2.59 0.24
N ILE A 73 -15.53 1.93 -0.91
CA ILE A 73 -14.31 1.79 -1.69
C ILE A 73 -14.16 2.94 -2.68
N ASN A 74 -13.02 3.63 -2.59
CA ASN A 74 -12.53 4.62 -3.53
C ASN A 74 -11.05 4.27 -3.84
N CYS A 75 -10.82 3.25 -4.66
CA CYS A 75 -9.48 2.73 -4.91
C CYS A 75 -8.68 3.64 -5.83
N CYS A 76 -7.46 3.98 -5.42
CA CYS A 76 -6.50 4.78 -6.17
C CYS A 76 -5.11 4.15 -6.08
N VAL A 77 -4.39 4.11 -7.20
CA VAL A 77 -3.00 3.64 -7.25
C VAL A 77 -2.08 4.83 -7.49
N GLY A 78 -1.12 5.04 -6.60
CA GLY A 78 -0.03 5.99 -6.78
C GLY A 78 1.23 5.28 -7.26
N LEU A 79 1.87 5.83 -8.29
CA LEU A 79 3.12 5.33 -8.84
C LEU A 79 4.19 6.43 -8.74
N CYS A 80 5.43 6.06 -8.42
CA CYS A 80 6.57 6.98 -8.46
C CYS A 80 7.88 6.22 -8.59
N LEU A 81 8.92 6.90 -9.07
CA LEU A 81 10.25 6.33 -9.10
C LEU A 81 11.00 6.61 -7.80
N VAL A 82 11.82 5.68 -7.37
CA VAL A 82 12.68 5.80 -6.19
C VAL A 82 14.11 5.36 -6.52
N PRO A 83 15.15 5.91 -5.86
CA PRO A 83 15.11 6.89 -4.77
C PRO A 83 14.56 8.27 -5.18
N GLY A 84 14.06 9.05 -4.20
CA GLY A 84 13.63 10.45 -4.41
C GLY A 84 12.13 10.70 -4.62
N LYS A 85 11.29 9.66 -4.70
CA LYS A 85 9.83 9.78 -4.97
C LYS A 85 9.56 10.65 -6.22
N LEU A 86 10.32 10.42 -7.28
CA LEU A 86 10.32 11.19 -8.52
C LEU A 86 9.06 10.88 -9.35
N GLN A 87 8.63 11.85 -10.17
CA GLN A 87 7.57 11.69 -11.16
C GLN A 87 6.33 10.96 -10.63
N LYS A 88 5.79 11.47 -9.52
CA LYS A 88 4.59 10.90 -8.89
C LYS A 88 3.40 11.02 -9.84
N GLN A 89 2.77 9.90 -10.11
CA GLN A 89 1.55 9.81 -10.90
C GLN A 89 0.48 9.08 -10.09
N ARG A 90 -0.78 9.30 -10.44
CA ARG A 90 -1.93 8.65 -9.80
C ARG A 90 -2.89 8.18 -10.86
N SER A 91 -3.48 7.03 -10.61
CA SER A 91 -4.56 6.51 -11.42
C SER A 91 -5.85 7.32 -11.23
N THR A 92 -6.81 7.07 -12.11
CA THR A 92 -8.20 7.39 -11.81
C THR A 92 -8.66 6.68 -10.52
N ILE A 93 -9.69 7.22 -9.89
CA ILE A 93 -10.29 6.63 -8.69
C ILE A 93 -11.43 5.72 -9.12
N ILE A 94 -11.31 4.42 -8.84
CA ILE A 94 -12.37 3.45 -9.06
C ILE A 94 -13.18 3.30 -7.78
N LYS A 95 -14.46 3.65 -7.86
CA LYS A 95 -15.39 3.58 -6.73
C LYS A 95 -16.17 2.29 -6.73
N ASN A 96 -16.66 1.89 -5.56
CA ASN A 96 -17.69 0.86 -5.41
C ASN A 96 -17.31 -0.53 -5.92
N SER A 97 -16.00 -0.85 -6.02
CA SER A 97 -15.52 -2.11 -6.58
C SER A 97 -14.38 -2.72 -5.75
N ARG A 98 -14.50 -4.02 -5.44
CA ARG A 98 -13.43 -4.82 -4.82
C ARG A 98 -12.40 -5.34 -5.85
N HIS A 99 -12.72 -5.21 -7.13
CA HIS A 99 -11.90 -5.62 -8.27
C HIS A 99 -11.71 -4.44 -9.22
N PRO A 100 -10.98 -3.39 -8.78
CA PRO A 100 -10.75 -2.22 -9.61
C PRO A 100 -9.92 -2.57 -10.85
N VAL A 101 -10.45 -2.24 -12.03
CA VAL A 101 -9.79 -2.37 -13.34
C VAL A 101 -9.54 -0.98 -13.91
N PHE A 102 -8.27 -0.59 -13.99
CA PHE A 102 -7.82 0.73 -14.43
C PHE A 102 -7.55 0.74 -15.94
N ASN A 103 -6.78 -0.23 -16.45
CA ASN A 103 -6.29 -0.23 -17.84
C ASN A 103 -5.61 1.09 -18.25
N GLU A 104 -4.84 1.69 -17.35
CA GLU A 104 -4.20 2.99 -17.53
C GLU A 104 -2.71 2.85 -17.84
N ASP A 105 -2.19 3.72 -18.72
CA ASP A 105 -0.76 3.84 -19.00
C ASP A 105 -0.16 5.05 -18.27
N PHE A 106 0.99 4.82 -17.64
CA PHE A 106 1.80 5.84 -16.97
C PHE A 106 3.13 6.00 -17.69
N PHE A 107 3.59 7.25 -17.85
CA PHE A 107 4.81 7.56 -18.58
C PHE A 107 5.81 8.28 -17.70
N PHE A 108 7.05 7.81 -17.69
CA PHE A 108 8.14 8.37 -16.90
C PHE A 108 9.27 8.78 -17.86
N ASP A 109 9.61 10.06 -17.84
CA ASP A 109 10.47 10.70 -18.85
C ASP A 109 11.87 11.02 -18.33
N GLY A 110 12.81 11.28 -19.23
CA GLY A 110 14.17 11.69 -18.86
C GLY A 110 14.97 10.61 -18.13
N LEU A 111 14.60 9.34 -18.33
CA LEU A 111 15.28 8.20 -17.74
C LEU A 111 16.41 7.74 -18.66
N GLY A 112 17.63 8.21 -18.42
CA GLY A 112 18.81 7.74 -19.14
C GLY A 112 19.10 6.24 -18.90
N PRO A 113 19.73 5.52 -19.85
CA PRO A 113 19.97 4.08 -19.73
C PRO A 113 20.81 3.66 -18.51
N ALA A 114 21.71 4.53 -18.05
CA ALA A 114 22.51 4.27 -16.85
C ALA A 114 21.74 4.57 -15.55
N SER A 115 20.80 5.51 -15.56
CA SER A 115 20.03 5.88 -14.37
C SER A 115 18.86 4.93 -14.16
N VAL A 116 18.18 4.48 -15.22
CA VAL A 116 17.01 3.61 -15.14
C VAL A 116 17.30 2.30 -14.38
N ARG A 117 18.51 1.75 -14.52
CA ARG A 117 18.96 0.54 -13.79
C ARG A 117 19.11 0.74 -12.28
N LYS A 118 19.25 1.98 -11.83
CA LYS A 118 19.41 2.36 -10.42
C LYS A 118 18.09 2.75 -9.76
N LEU A 119 17.00 2.76 -10.52
CA LEU A 119 15.68 3.15 -10.05
C LEU A 119 14.81 1.93 -9.77
N ALA A 120 13.84 2.13 -8.89
CA ALA A 120 12.73 1.22 -8.68
C ALA A 120 11.40 1.95 -8.87
N LEU A 121 10.39 1.22 -9.31
CA LEU A 121 9.01 1.68 -9.33
C LEU A 121 8.38 1.35 -7.98
N ARG A 122 7.93 2.38 -7.28
CA ARG A 122 7.16 2.23 -6.05
C ARG A 122 5.69 2.50 -6.30
N ILE A 123 4.88 1.55 -5.89
CA ILE A 123 3.44 1.53 -6.12
C ILE A 123 2.73 1.47 -4.78
N LYS A 124 1.78 2.37 -4.57
CA LYS A 124 0.94 2.43 -3.36
C LYS A 124 -0.52 2.33 -3.75
N VAL A 125 -1.24 1.42 -3.12
CA VAL A 125 -2.69 1.31 -3.28
C VAL A 125 -3.35 1.95 -2.07
N VAL A 126 -4.26 2.90 -2.31
CA VAL A 126 -4.90 3.70 -1.28
C VAL A 126 -6.42 3.63 -1.47
N ASN A 127 -7.15 3.39 -0.39
CA ASN A 127 -8.58 3.69 -0.32
C ASN A 127 -8.74 5.16 0.05
N LYS A 128 -9.21 5.98 -0.89
CA LYS A 128 -9.46 7.40 -0.67
C LYS A 128 -10.61 7.60 0.31
N GLY A 129 -10.38 8.41 1.33
CA GLY A 129 -11.43 8.78 2.27
C GLY A 129 -12.47 9.69 1.61
N SER A 130 -13.74 9.55 2.02
CA SER A 130 -14.78 10.51 1.67
C SER A 130 -14.70 11.72 2.60
N SER A 131 -14.57 12.93 2.03
CA SER A 131 -14.57 14.22 2.74
C SER A 131 -13.68 14.24 3.99
N LEU A 132 -14.25 13.98 5.17
CA LEU A 132 -13.58 14.03 6.47
C LEU A 132 -12.81 12.74 6.83
N LYS A 133 -13.04 11.64 6.12
CA LYS A 133 -12.32 10.38 6.36
C LYS A 133 -10.90 10.48 5.81
N ARG A 134 -9.93 9.95 6.57
CA ARG A 134 -8.54 9.86 6.12
C ARG A 134 -8.39 8.79 5.04
N ASP A 135 -7.43 9.03 4.15
CA ASP A 135 -6.96 8.01 3.20
C ASP A 135 -6.40 6.81 3.96
N THR A 136 -6.74 5.60 3.51
CA THR A 136 -6.23 4.35 4.08
C THR A 136 -5.28 3.68 3.11
N LEU A 137 -4.03 3.46 3.51
CA LEU A 137 -3.07 2.67 2.72
C LEU A 137 -3.46 1.19 2.77
N LEU A 138 -3.75 0.60 1.62
CA LEU A 138 -4.11 -0.81 1.50
C LEU A 138 -2.89 -1.69 1.26
N GLY A 139 -1.87 -1.15 0.60
CA GLY A 139 -0.59 -1.81 0.44
C GLY A 139 0.39 -1.03 -0.40
N GLU A 140 1.64 -1.45 -0.34
CA GLU A 140 2.75 -0.82 -1.02
C GLU A 140 3.71 -1.89 -1.52
N LYS A 141 4.26 -1.68 -2.72
CA LYS A 141 5.29 -2.53 -3.29
C LYS A 141 6.33 -1.67 -3.98
N GLU A 142 7.59 -2.03 -3.81
CA GLU A 142 8.71 -1.47 -4.53
C GLU A 142 9.31 -2.55 -5.43
N LEU A 143 9.54 -2.20 -6.69
CA LEU A 143 10.01 -3.12 -7.73
C LEU A 143 11.19 -2.47 -8.46
N PRO A 144 12.41 -3.01 -8.35
CA PRO A 144 13.53 -2.54 -9.16
C PRO A 144 13.15 -2.54 -10.64
N LEU A 145 13.50 -1.48 -11.38
CA LEU A 145 13.18 -1.42 -12.81
C LEU A 145 13.88 -2.54 -13.59
N THR A 146 15.04 -2.99 -13.13
CA THR A 146 15.75 -4.17 -13.66
C THR A 146 14.95 -5.48 -13.51
N SER A 147 14.07 -5.59 -12.51
CA SER A 147 13.18 -6.75 -12.35
C SER A 147 11.94 -6.66 -13.24
N LEU A 148 11.52 -5.45 -13.61
CA LEU A 148 10.37 -5.19 -14.48
C LEU A 148 10.72 -5.23 -15.97
N LEU A 149 12.00 -5.05 -16.28
CA LEU A 149 12.54 -4.93 -17.62
C LEU A 149 13.80 -5.80 -17.68
N PRO A 150 13.68 -7.12 -17.89
CA PRO A 150 14.82 -8.04 -17.84
C PRO A 150 15.87 -7.77 -18.94
N PHE A 151 15.48 -7.06 -20.00
CA PHE A 151 16.35 -6.66 -21.11
C PHE A 151 16.99 -5.29 -20.92
N LEU A 152 16.78 -4.65 -19.76
CA LEU A 152 17.43 -3.37 -19.49
C LEU A 152 18.93 -3.52 -19.46
#